data_AF-A0A8J7AKG0-F1
#
_entry.id   AF-A0A8J7AKG0-F1
#
_cell.length_a   1.000
_cell.length_b   1.000
_cell.length_c   1.000
_cell.angle_alpha   90.00
_cell.angle_beta   90.00
_cell.angle_gamma   90.00
#
_symmetry.space_group_name_H-M   'P 1'
#
loop_
_entity.id
_entity.type
_entity.pdbx_description
1 polymer ?
#
loop_
_entity_poly.entity_id
_entity_poly.type
_entity_poly.pdbx_seq_one_letter_code
_entity_poly.pdbx_strand_id
1 'polypeptide(L)'
;MLTTADFFQYTQWSGIATLVFAALAVLGFVLKWGIRFRLVGTTGFMVVLTAGLFALSIVPLSRTVIPGAVRYSLVYDNGSTQAAIAVSPKISPTELEATLRQAASNLYSYGRSGTLQD
;
A
#
# COMPACT_ATOMS: atom_id res chain seq x y z
N MET A 1 -7.20 -4.56 6.39
CA MET A 1 -6.68 -3.94 5.16
C MET A 1 -5.31 -4.53 4.92
N LEU A 2 -4.90 -4.77 3.67
CA LEU A 2 -3.55 -5.23 3.37
C LEU A 2 -2.56 -4.13 3.68
N THR A 3 -1.50 -4.48 4.41
CA THR A 3 -0.43 -3.60 4.86
C THR A 3 0.83 -3.84 4.04
N THR A 4 1.79 -2.92 4.14
CA THR A 4 3.12 -3.11 3.54
C THR A 4 3.82 -4.37 4.05
N ALA A 5 3.63 -4.71 5.33
CA ALA A 5 4.14 -5.94 5.93
C ALA A 5 3.52 -7.20 5.30
N ASP A 6 2.22 -7.18 4.99
CA ASP A 6 1.56 -8.28 4.28
C ASP A 6 2.17 -8.46 2.88
N PHE A 7 2.37 -7.36 2.15
CA PHE A 7 3.02 -7.41 0.83
C PHE A 7 4.45 -7.90 0.90
N PHE A 8 5.21 -7.54 1.94
CA PHE A 8 6.55 -8.08 2.16
C PHE A 8 6.52 -9.60 2.35
N GLN A 9 5.59 -10.11 3.16
CA GLN A 9 5.40 -11.55 3.34
C GLN A 9 5.00 -12.23 2.01
N TYR A 10 4.13 -11.60 1.22
CA TYR A 10 3.75 -12.12 -0.10
C TYR A 10 4.92 -12.12 -1.08
N THR A 11 5.80 -11.12 -1.05
CA THR A 11 7.04 -11.11 -1.83
C THR A 11 7.92 -12.29 -1.48
N GLN A 12 8.07 -12.64 -0.19
CA GLN A 12 8.87 -13.78 0.23
C GLN A 12 8.33 -15.10 -0.36
N TRP A 13 7.03 -15.35 -0.20
CA TRP A 13 6.39 -16.55 -0.75
C TRP A 13 6.42 -16.59 -2.28
N SER A 14 6.13 -15.47 -2.93
CA SER A 14 6.20 -15.34 -4.38
C SER A 14 7.63 -15.53 -4.90
N GLY A 15 8.63 -15.05 -4.17
CA GLY A 15 10.04 -15.23 -4.48
C GLY A 15 10.45 -16.70 -4.41
N ILE A 16 10.05 -17.41 -3.34
CA ILE A 16 10.26 -18.86 -3.23
C ILE A 16 9.60 -19.59 -4.40
N ALA A 17 8.34 -19.28 -4.70
CA ALA A 17 7.63 -19.88 -5.83
C ALA A 17 8.33 -19.59 -7.17
N THR A 18 8.84 -18.37 -7.37
CA THR A 18 9.61 -17.99 -8.56
C THR A 18 10.86 -18.85 -8.73
N LEU A 19 11.62 -19.07 -7.64
CA LEU A 19 12.79 -19.95 -7.65
C LEU A 19 12.42 -21.40 -7.97
N VAL A 20 11.30 -21.90 -7.45
CA VAL A 20 10.78 -23.24 -7.76
C VAL A 20 10.44 -23.34 -9.26
N PHE A 21 9.75 -22.36 -9.83
CA PHE A 21 9.45 -22.35 -11.28
C PHE A 21 10.72 -22.26 -12.13
N ALA A 22 11.71 -21.47 -11.71
CA ALA A 22 13.00 -21.40 -12.39
C ALA A 22 13.72 -22.77 -12.37
N ALA A 23 13.75 -23.45 -11.21
CA ALA A 23 14.32 -24.78 -11.09
C ALA A 23 13.58 -25.81 -11.96
N LEU A 24 12.25 -25.76 -11.99
CA LEU A 24 11.43 -26.62 -12.87
C LEU A 24 11.67 -26.32 -14.35
N ALA A 25 11.83 -25.04 -14.73
CA ALA A 25 12.16 -24.68 -16.10
C ALA A 25 13.50 -25.29 -16.52
N VAL A 26 14.54 -25.13 -15.70
CA VAL A 26 15.87 -25.76 -15.93
C VAL A 26 15.74 -27.27 -16.05
N LEU A 27 15.05 -27.92 -15.12
CA LEU A 27 14.83 -29.36 -15.14
C LEU A 27 14.07 -29.80 -16.41
N GLY A 28 13.08 -29.02 -16.85
CA GLY A 28 12.35 -29.27 -18.08
C GLY A 28 13.22 -29.20 -19.34
N PHE A 29 14.25 -28.35 -19.36
CA PHE A 29 15.25 -28.35 -20.43
C PHE A 29 16.17 -29.56 -20.37
N VAL A 30 16.69 -29.90 -19.19
CA VAL A 30 17.58 -31.06 -18.96
C VAL A 30 16.89 -32.37 -19.34
N LEU A 31 15.65 -32.57 -18.87
CA LEU A 31 14.84 -33.76 -19.12
C LEU A 31 14.03 -33.70 -20.43
N LYS A 32 14.18 -32.62 -21.20
CA LYS A 32 13.52 -32.41 -22.50
C LYS A 32 11.98 -32.53 -22.48
N TRP A 33 11.34 -32.00 -21.45
CA TRP A 33 9.87 -31.97 -21.36
C TRP A 33 9.25 -31.13 -22.48
N GLY A 34 8.08 -31.56 -22.99
CA GLY A 34 7.33 -30.81 -24.00
C GLY A 34 6.89 -29.42 -23.53
N ILE A 35 6.72 -29.22 -22.22
CA ILE A 35 6.26 -27.96 -21.62
C ILE A 35 7.40 -26.97 -21.29
N ARG A 36 8.67 -27.32 -21.55
CA ARG A 36 9.84 -26.53 -21.10
C ARG A 36 9.79 -25.04 -21.49
N PHE A 37 9.29 -24.72 -22.68
CA PHE A 37 9.16 -23.33 -23.13
C PHE A 37 8.02 -22.58 -22.44
N ARG A 38 6.93 -23.28 -22.06
CA ARG A 38 5.84 -22.70 -21.26
C ARG A 38 6.35 -22.35 -19.86
N LEU A 39 7.22 -23.18 -19.29
CA LEU A 39 7.84 -22.92 -17.98
C LEU A 39 8.72 -21.67 -17.98
N VAL A 40 9.37 -21.33 -19.10
CA VAL A 40 10.08 -20.04 -19.23
C VAL A 40 9.11 -18.86 -19.11
N GLY A 41 7.99 -18.92 -19.83
CA GLY A 41 6.94 -17.90 -19.73
C GLY A 41 6.36 -17.77 -18.32
N THR A 42 6.06 -18.90 -17.67
CA THR A 42 5.60 -18.91 -16.26
C THR A 42 6.63 -18.32 -15.32
N THR A 43 7.92 -18.69 -15.47
CA THR A 43 9.00 -18.15 -14.63
C THR A 43 9.15 -16.65 -14.83
N GLY A 44 9.13 -16.16 -16.07
CA GLY A 44 9.19 -14.73 -16.38
C GLY A 44 8.02 -13.95 -15.78
N PHE A 45 6.80 -14.48 -15.87
CA PHE A 45 5.64 -13.89 -15.22
C PHE A 45 5.80 -13.82 -13.69
N MET A 46 6.29 -14.90 -13.08
CA MET A 46 6.52 -14.96 -11.63
C MET A 46 7.56 -13.96 -11.14
N VAL A 47 8.59 -13.68 -11.94
CA VAL A 47 9.56 -12.61 -11.65
C VAL A 47 8.86 -11.25 -11.62
N VAL A 48 8.04 -10.94 -12.64
CA VAL A 48 7.29 -9.68 -12.71
C VAL A 48 6.33 -9.55 -11.53
N LEU A 49 5.59 -10.61 -11.20
CA LEU A 49 4.67 -10.64 -10.06
C LEU A 49 5.41 -10.39 -8.74
N THR A 50 6.53 -11.09 -8.52
CA THR A 50 7.35 -10.92 -7.31
C THR A 50 7.89 -9.51 -7.18
N ALA A 51 8.37 -8.92 -8.27
CA ALA A 51 8.84 -7.53 -8.30
C ALA A 51 7.72 -6.54 -8.00
N GLY A 52 6.51 -6.76 -8.54
CA GLY A 52 5.34 -5.94 -8.25
C GLY A 52 4.93 -6.00 -6.77
N LEU A 53 4.89 -7.20 -6.19
CA LEU A 53 4.62 -7.37 -4.75
C LEU A 53 5.68 -6.68 -3.89
N PHE A 54 6.96 -6.79 -4.28
CA PHE A 54 8.06 -6.13 -3.58
C PHE A 54 7.93 -4.61 -3.61
N ALA A 55 7.61 -4.02 -4.77
CA ALA A 55 7.38 -2.58 -4.87
C ALA A 55 6.26 -2.11 -3.92
N LEU A 56 5.17 -2.86 -3.81
CA LEU A 56 4.07 -2.58 -2.88
C LEU A 56 4.46 -2.75 -1.40
N SER A 57 5.51 -3.49 -1.10
CA SER A 57 6.02 -3.63 0.27
C SER A 57 6.84 -2.43 0.76
N ILE A 58 7.37 -1.62 -0.16
CA ILE A 58 8.20 -0.46 0.18
C ILE A 58 7.35 0.80 0.39
N VAL A 59 6.28 0.98 -0.40
CA VAL A 59 5.45 2.19 -0.37
C VAL A 59 4.34 2.05 0.68
N PRO A 60 4.20 2.97 1.66
CA PRO A 60 3.12 2.93 2.64
C PRO A 60 1.73 2.95 1.99
N LEU A 61 1.06 1.80 1.97
CA LEU A 61 -0.31 1.67 1.44
C LEU A 61 -1.38 1.99 2.50
N SER A 62 -1.00 2.01 3.78
CA SER A 62 -1.88 2.37 4.88
C SER A 62 -1.66 3.83 5.26
N ARG A 63 -2.75 4.57 5.47
CA ARG A 63 -2.67 5.90 6.07
C ARG A 63 -2.13 5.79 7.49
N THR A 64 -1.37 6.79 7.90
CA THR A 64 -0.94 6.95 9.28
C THR A 64 -2.17 7.03 10.18
N VAL A 65 -2.28 6.14 11.17
CA VAL A 65 -3.34 6.16 12.17
C VAL A 65 -2.77 6.73 13.46
N ILE A 66 -3.27 7.88 13.88
CA ILE A 66 -2.89 8.54 15.12
C ILE A 66 -3.66 7.88 16.27
N PRO A 67 -2.96 7.32 17.28
CA PRO A 67 -3.61 6.70 18.43
C PRO A 67 -4.58 7.66 19.13
N GLY A 68 -5.75 7.14 19.52
CA GLY A 68 -6.79 7.94 20.19
C GLY A 68 -7.63 8.82 19.25
N ALA A 69 -7.32 8.88 17.95
CA ALA A 69 -8.20 9.53 16.99
C ALA A 69 -9.51 8.73 16.83
N VAL A 70 -10.63 9.44 16.88
CA VAL A 70 -11.96 8.85 16.67
C VAL A 70 -12.48 9.16 15.28
N ARG A 71 -13.57 8.48 14.90
CA ARG A 71 -14.21 8.72 13.61
C ARG A 71 -14.76 10.15 13.54
N TYR A 72 -14.47 10.83 12.44
CA TYR A 72 -15.03 12.12 12.08
C TYR A 72 -15.69 12.06 10.70
N SER A 73 -16.52 13.05 10.38
CA SER A 73 -17.04 13.29 9.03
C SER A 73 -16.64 14.68 8.56
N LEU A 74 -16.14 14.81 7.33
CA LEU A 74 -15.90 16.10 6.71
C LEU A 74 -17.24 16.79 6.42
N VAL A 75 -17.44 17.98 6.95
CA VAL A 75 -18.67 18.79 6.74
C VAL A 75 -18.44 19.83 5.65
N TYR A 76 -17.27 20.45 5.67
CA TYR A 76 -16.91 21.49 4.71
C TYR A 76 -15.40 21.46 4.47
N ASP A 77 -15.00 21.74 3.25
CA ASP A 77 -13.62 21.92 2.83
C ASP A 77 -13.60 23.01 1.76
N ASN A 78 -12.80 24.06 1.99
CA ASN A 78 -12.64 25.13 1.01
C ASN A 78 -11.61 24.80 -0.09
N GLY A 79 -11.00 23.61 -0.05
CA GLY A 79 -9.94 23.19 -0.96
C GLY A 79 -8.67 24.04 -0.83
N SER A 80 -8.46 24.66 0.34
CA SER A 80 -7.32 25.51 0.69
C SER A 80 -6.91 25.20 2.13
N THR A 81 -6.83 26.20 3.01
CA THR A 81 -6.28 26.05 4.36
C THR A 81 -7.32 25.72 5.45
N GLN A 82 -8.60 25.58 5.11
CA GLN A 82 -9.67 25.40 6.11
C GLN A 82 -10.62 24.27 5.76
N ALA A 83 -10.79 23.36 6.71
CA ALA A 83 -11.78 22.31 6.69
C ALA A 83 -12.53 22.26 8.03
N ALA A 84 -13.83 21.97 7.98
CA ALA A 84 -14.65 21.72 9.15
C ALA A 84 -15.02 20.24 9.20
N ILE A 85 -14.73 19.61 10.33
CA ILE A 85 -15.09 18.22 10.61
C ILE A 85 -16.12 18.15 11.72
N ALA A 86 -17.04 17.18 11.64
CA ALA A 86 -17.94 16.83 12.71
C ALA A 86 -17.42 15.58 13.44
N VAL A 87 -17.52 15.61 14.76
CA VAL A 87 -17.14 14.53 15.68
C VAL A 87 -18.28 14.25 16.65
N SER A 88 -18.17 13.17 17.43
CA SER A 88 -19.13 12.88 18.50
C SER A 88 -19.19 14.03 19.52
N PRO A 89 -20.38 14.45 19.99
CA PRO A 89 -20.50 15.45 21.05
C PRO A 89 -19.90 15.01 22.39
N LYS A 90 -19.68 13.71 22.59
CA LYS A 90 -19.14 13.12 23.83
C LYS A 90 -17.64 12.84 23.75
N ILE A 91 -16.91 13.54 22.88
CA ILE A 91 -15.47 13.37 22.69
C ILE A 91 -14.68 14.03 23.83
N SER A 92 -13.63 13.37 24.32
CA SER A 92 -12.70 13.98 25.27
C SER A 92 -11.76 14.99 24.59
N PRO A 93 -11.16 15.94 25.33
CA PRO A 93 -10.19 16.87 24.75
C PRO A 93 -8.99 16.18 24.09
N THR A 94 -8.51 15.07 24.67
CA THR A 94 -7.38 14.30 24.14
C THR A 94 -7.73 13.56 22.84
N GLU A 95 -8.93 12.97 22.77
CA GLU A 95 -9.42 12.35 21.52
C GLU A 95 -9.66 13.40 20.45
N LEU A 96 -10.14 14.59 20.82
CA LEU A 96 -10.35 15.69 19.88
C LEU A 96 -9.02 16.15 19.28
N GLU A 97 -7.97 16.33 20.09
CA GLU A 97 -6.64 16.69 19.59
C GLU A 97 -6.09 15.63 18.63
N ALA A 98 -6.15 14.35 19.02
CA ALA A 98 -5.72 13.25 18.18
C ALA A 98 -6.50 13.19 16.86
N THR A 99 -7.82 13.43 16.91
CA THR A 99 -8.70 13.46 15.74
C THR A 99 -8.40 14.64 14.82
N LEU A 100 -8.10 15.82 15.36
CA LEU A 100 -7.70 16.99 14.58
C LEU A 100 -6.37 16.74 13.85
N ARG A 101 -5.38 16.15 14.54
CA ARG A 101 -4.11 15.76 13.91
C ARG A 101 -4.34 14.72 12.79
N GLN A 102 -5.22 13.75 13.02
CA GLN A 102 -5.55 12.73 12.04
C GLN A 102 -6.25 13.35 10.83
N ALA A 103 -7.20 14.26 11.06
CA ALA A 103 -7.93 14.96 10.01
C ALA A 103 -6.99 15.84 9.18
N ALA A 104 -6.08 16.59 9.82
CA ALA A 104 -5.07 17.37 9.12
C ALA A 104 -4.20 16.48 8.22
N SER A 105 -3.72 15.34 8.71
CA SER A 105 -2.95 14.39 7.89
C SER A 105 -3.76 13.77 6.75
N ASN A 106 -5.05 13.51 6.95
CA ASN A 106 -5.91 12.85 5.95
C ASN A 106 -6.44 13.80 4.88
N LEU A 107 -6.68 15.05 5.24
CA LEU A 107 -7.28 16.08 4.37
C LEU A 107 -6.22 16.99 3.75
N TYR A 108 -4.95 16.84 4.13
CA TYR A 108 -3.86 17.64 3.58
C TYR A 108 -3.86 17.56 2.05
N SER A 109 -3.84 18.73 1.43
CA SER A 109 -3.76 18.94 0.00
C SER A 109 -2.96 20.22 -0.22
N TYR A 110 -2.20 20.29 -1.32
CA TYR A 110 -1.58 21.55 -1.76
C TYR A 110 -2.61 22.65 -2.08
N GLY A 111 -3.89 22.29 -2.11
CA GLY A 111 -5.00 23.20 -2.31
C GLY A 111 -5.09 23.70 -3.75
N ARG A 112 -6.21 24.35 -4.08
CA ARG A 112 -6.41 24.96 -5.41
C ARG A 112 -5.50 26.18 -5.66
N SER A 113 -4.91 26.71 -4.59
CA SER A 113 -3.95 27.82 -4.61
C SER A 113 -2.50 27.38 -4.48
N GLY A 114 -2.21 26.07 -4.52
CA GLY A 114 -0.85 25.55 -4.42
C GLY A 114 -0.03 25.90 -5.65
N THR A 115 0.88 26.86 -5.54
CA THR A 115 2.00 27.00 -6.48
C THR A 115 3.07 25.98 -6.11
N LEU A 116 3.56 25.22 -7.09
CA LEU A 116 4.80 24.43 -6.96
C LEU A 116 5.97 25.42 -6.78
N GLN A 117 6.20 25.84 -5.55
CA GLN A 117 7.36 26.60 -5.11
C GLN A 117 7.67 26.12 -3.70
N ASP A 118 8.35 24.98 -3.63
CA ASP A 118 9.30 24.57 -2.60
C ASP A 118 10.12 23.40 -3.16
#